data_AF-A0A6J3QGU3-F1
#
_entry.id   AF-A0A6J3QGU3-F1
#
_cell.length_a   1.000
_cell.length_b   1.000
_cell.length_c   1.000
_cell.angle_alpha   90.00
_cell.angle_beta   90.00
_cell.angle_gamma   90.00
#
_symmetry.space_group_name_H-M   'P 1'
#
loop_
_entity.id
_entity.type
_entity.pdbx_description
1 polymer ?
#
loop_
_entity_poly.entity_id
_entity_poly.type
_entity_poly.pdbx_seq_one_letter_code
_entity_poly.pdbx_strand_id
1 'polypeptide(L)'
;MGCTLSAEERAALERSKAIEKNLKEDGISAAKDVKLLLLGAGESGKSTIVKQMKIIHEDGFSGEDVKQYKPVVYSNTIQSLAAIVRAMDTLGIEYGDKERKADAKMVCDVVSRMEDTEPFSPELLSAMVRLWATQ
;
A
#
# COMPACT_ATOMS: atom_id res chain seq x y z
N MET A 1 3.77 31.97 54.88
CA MET A 1 3.24 30.97 53.93
C MET A 1 3.82 31.29 52.56
N GLY A 2 4.93 30.64 52.20
CA GLY A 2 5.64 30.90 50.96
C GLY A 2 6.31 29.62 50.50
N CYS A 3 5.53 28.73 49.88
CA CYS A 3 6.08 27.61 49.14
C CYS A 3 6.61 28.17 47.82
N THR A 4 7.93 28.37 47.75
CA THR A 4 8.63 28.58 46.49
C THR A 4 8.64 27.24 45.76
N LEU A 5 7.81 27.12 44.71
CA LEU A 5 7.89 25.99 43.78
C LEU A 5 9.33 25.86 43.28
N SER A 6 9.85 24.64 43.23
CA SER A 6 11.16 24.39 42.64
C SER A 6 11.15 24.78 41.15
N ALA A 7 12.32 25.08 40.59
CA ALA A 7 12.43 25.40 39.16
C ALA A 7 11.89 24.27 38.27
N GLU A 8 12.03 23.01 38.72
CA GLU A 8 11.49 21.83 38.04
C GLU A 8 9.97 21.75 38.09
N GLU A 9 9.36 22.05 39.24
CA GLU A 9 7.90 22.09 39.39
C GLU A 9 7.28 23.19 38.55
N ARG A 10 7.94 24.36 38.45
CA ARG A 10 7.50 25.45 37.59
C ARG A 10 7.62 25.07 36.11
N ALA A 11 8.72 24.45 35.69
CA ALA A 11 8.89 23.96 34.32
C ALA A 11 7.88 22.86 33.97
N ALA A 12 7.58 21.96 34.91
CA ALA A 12 6.55 20.94 34.74
C ALA A 12 5.15 21.55 34.61
N LEU A 13 4.83 22.56 35.41
CA LEU A 13 3.55 23.27 35.34
C LEU A 13 3.38 24.01 34.00
N GLU A 14 4.42 24.70 33.52
CA GLU A 14 4.38 25.38 32.22
C GLU A 14 4.25 24.39 31.05
N ARG A 15 4.94 23.23 31.12
CA ARG A 15 4.73 22.14 30.15
C ARG A 15 3.30 21.60 30.19
N SER A 16 2.74 21.41 31.39
CA SER A 16 1.37 20.93 31.54
C SER A 16 0.35 21.90 30.94
N LYS A 17 0.49 23.21 31.22
CA LYS A 17 -0.34 24.25 30.61
C LYS A 17 -0.23 24.28 29.09
N ALA A 18 0.99 24.11 28.55
CA ALA A 18 1.20 24.06 27.11
C ALA A 18 0.51 22.84 26.48
N ILE A 19 0.59 21.66 27.12
CA ILE A 19 -0.11 20.45 26.68
C ILE A 19 -1.63 20.67 26.72
N GLU A 20 -2.16 21.22 27.80
CA GLU A 20 -3.59 21.46 27.96
C GLU A 20 -4.13 22.46 26.92
N LYS A 21 -3.33 23.49 26.61
CA LYS A 21 -3.63 24.42 25.51
C LYS A 21 -3.67 23.69 24.16
N ASN A 22 -2.67 22.87 23.85
CA ASN A 22 -2.63 22.11 22.60
C ASN A 22 -3.80 21.13 22.50
N LEU A 23 -4.12 20.40 23.57
CA LEU A 23 -5.27 19.48 23.61
C LEU A 23 -6.59 20.19 23.35
N LYS A 24 -6.76 21.41 23.88
CA LYS A 24 -7.95 22.22 23.63
C LYS A 24 -8.04 22.66 22.16
N GLU A 25 -6.92 23.09 21.57
CA GLU A 25 -6.84 23.48 20.16
C GLU A 25 -7.11 22.29 19.22
N ASP A 26 -6.52 21.13 19.51
CA ASP A 26 -6.75 19.88 18.79
C ASP A 26 -8.22 19.43 18.91
N GLY A 27 -8.82 19.56 20.10
CA GLY A 27 -10.23 19.23 20.32
C GLY A 27 -11.19 20.11 19.50
N ILE A 28 -10.90 21.40 19.36
CA ILE A 28 -11.69 22.31 18.52
C ILE A 28 -11.54 21.96 17.04
N SER A 29 -10.33 21.61 16.60
CA SER A 29 -10.06 21.21 15.21
C SER A 29 -10.77 19.89 14.87
N ALA A 30 -10.59 18.86 15.71
CA ALA A 30 -11.21 17.55 15.54
C ALA A 30 -12.75 17.59 15.56
N ALA A 31 -13.34 18.53 16.31
CA ALA A 31 -14.80 18.73 16.32
C ALA A 31 -15.36 19.27 15.00
N LYS A 32 -14.52 19.88 14.15
CA LYS A 32 -14.90 20.37 12.81
C LYS A 32 -14.72 19.31 11.72
N ASP A 33 -13.98 18.24 12.00
CA ASP A 33 -13.69 17.18 11.03
C ASP A 33 -14.93 16.32 10.75
N VAL A 34 -15.27 16.16 9.48
CA VAL A 34 -16.33 15.26 9.03
C VAL A 34 -15.74 13.88 8.76
N LYS A 35 -16.11 12.89 9.58
CA LYS A 35 -15.63 11.50 9.45
C LYS A 35 -16.56 10.70 8.54
N LEU A 36 -16.00 10.16 7.45
CA LEU A 36 -16.72 9.31 6.50
C LEU A 36 -16.21 7.87 6.61
N LEU A 37 -17.14 6.92 6.70
CA LEU A 37 -16.84 5.48 6.69
C LEU A 37 -17.32 4.87 5.37
N LEU A 38 -16.39 4.30 4.61
CA LEU A 38 -16.70 3.57 3.37
C LEU A 38 -16.83 2.07 3.66
N LEU A 39 -17.99 1.50 3.35
CA LEU A 39 -18.29 0.08 3.52
C LEU A 39 -18.50 -0.60 2.16
N GLY A 40 -18.17 -1.89 2.10
CA GLY A 40 -18.33 -2.69 0.88
C GLY A 40 -17.46 -3.95 0.92
N ALA A 41 -17.78 -4.93 0.08
CA ALA A 41 -17.02 -6.18 -0.04
C ALA A 41 -15.54 -5.95 -0.41
N GLY A 42 -14.70 -7.00 -0.33
CA GLY A 42 -13.36 -6.96 -0.91
C GLY A 42 -13.39 -6.45 -2.36
N GLU A 43 -12.37 -5.69 -2.76
CA GLU A 43 -12.20 -5.23 -4.16
C GLU A 43 -13.31 -4.30 -4.73
N SER A 44 -14.31 -3.91 -3.93
CA SER A 44 -15.40 -2.98 -4.32
C SER A 44 -14.97 -1.53 -4.64
N GLY A 45 -13.67 -1.24 -4.72
CA GLY A 45 -13.16 0.08 -5.10
C GLY A 45 -13.08 1.12 -3.98
N LYS A 46 -13.29 0.75 -2.70
CA LYS A 46 -13.15 1.68 -1.55
C LYS A 46 -11.82 2.43 -1.55
N SER A 47 -10.71 1.72 -1.71
CA SER A 47 -9.38 2.33 -1.78
C SER A 47 -9.22 3.24 -3.00
N THR A 48 -9.89 2.91 -4.11
CA THR A 48 -9.90 3.74 -5.32
C THR A 48 -10.61 5.07 -5.06
N ILE A 49 -11.76 5.06 -4.37
CA ILE A 49 -12.47 6.29 -3.98
C ILE A 49 -11.58 7.18 -3.12
N VAL A 50 -10.92 6.62 -2.10
CA VAL A 50 -9.99 7.38 -1.24
C VAL A 50 -8.84 7.96 -2.06
N LYS A 51 -8.24 7.20 -2.97
CA LYS A 51 -7.18 7.69 -3.87
C LYS A 51 -7.67 8.82 -4.78
N GLN A 52 -8.90 8.77 -5.27
CA GLN A 52 -9.49 9.86 -6.06
C GLN A 52 -9.71 11.13 -5.22
N MET A 53 -10.13 11.00 -3.96
CA MET A 53 -10.23 12.16 -3.07
C MET A 53 -8.89 12.88 -2.89
N LYS A 54 -7.79 12.12 -2.75
CA LYS A 54 -6.43 12.68 -2.71
C LYS A 54 -6.04 13.39 -4.02
N ILE A 55 -6.45 12.87 -5.18
CA ILE A 55 -6.17 13.52 -6.48
C ILE A 55 -6.95 14.83 -6.64
N ILE A 56 -8.22 14.86 -6.22
CA ILE A 56 -9.15 15.97 -6.52
C ILE A 56 -9.06 17.08 -5.45
N HIS A 57 -8.81 16.71 -4.18
CA HIS A 57 -8.92 17.62 -3.04
C HIS A 57 -7.61 17.84 -2.27
N GLU A 58 -6.53 17.13 -2.61
CA GLU A 58 -5.19 17.35 -2.07
C GLU A 58 -4.20 17.63 -3.21
N ASP A 59 -2.90 17.69 -2.92
CA ASP A 59 -1.83 17.95 -3.90
C ASP A 59 -1.48 16.70 -4.76
N GLY A 60 -2.36 15.71 -4.84
CA GLY A 60 -2.12 14.45 -5.53
C GLY A 60 -1.04 13.58 -4.87
N PHE A 61 -0.35 12.75 -5.65
CA PHE A 61 0.68 11.83 -5.13
C PHE A 61 2.08 12.42 -5.26
N SER A 62 2.79 12.47 -4.14
CA SER A 62 4.18 12.92 -4.07
C SER A 62 5.15 11.88 -4.66
N GLY A 63 6.40 12.29 -4.89
CA GLY A 63 7.45 11.36 -5.28
C GLY A 63 7.71 10.26 -4.24
N GLU A 64 7.45 10.53 -2.96
CA GLU A 64 7.56 9.55 -1.88
C GLU A 64 6.39 8.56 -1.91
N ASP A 65 5.17 9.03 -2.16
CA ASP A 65 4.02 8.15 -2.40
C ASP A 65 4.30 7.18 -3.55
N VAL A 66 4.86 7.67 -4.66
CA VAL A 66 5.19 6.83 -5.82
C VAL A 66 6.18 5.72 -5.45
N LYS A 67 7.22 6.03 -4.65
CA LYS A 67 8.17 5.01 -4.19
C LYS A 67 7.49 3.95 -3.32
N GLN A 68 6.56 4.36 -2.45
CA GLN A 68 5.81 3.43 -1.61
C GLN A 68 4.85 2.56 -2.43
N TYR A 69 4.29 3.07 -3.53
CA TYR A 69 3.40 2.29 -4.41
C TYR A 69 4.14 1.35 -5.36
N LYS A 70 5.41 1.59 -5.71
CA LYS A 70 6.17 0.74 -6.64
C LYS A 70 6.18 -0.75 -6.22
N PRO A 71 6.53 -1.13 -4.98
CA PRO A 71 6.47 -2.52 -4.52
C PRO A 71 5.07 -3.14 -4.66
N VAL A 72 4.02 -2.35 -4.42
CA VAL A 72 2.63 -2.79 -4.57
C VAL A 72 2.29 -3.07 -6.04
N VAL A 73 2.79 -2.25 -6.97
CA VAL A 73 2.60 -2.46 -8.41
C VAL A 73 3.34 -3.72 -8.87
N TYR A 74 4.57 -3.95 -8.41
CA TYR A 74 5.32 -5.18 -8.72
C TYR A 74 4.56 -6.41 -8.23
N SER A 75 4.14 -6.39 -6.97
CA SER A 75 3.42 -7.50 -6.32
C SER A 75 2.12 -7.79 -7.05
N ASN A 76 1.29 -6.77 -7.30
CA ASN A 76 0.04 -6.96 -8.03
C ASN A 76 0.26 -7.53 -9.43
N THR A 77 1.30 -7.11 -10.14
CA THR A 77 1.58 -7.58 -11.50
C THR A 77 1.98 -9.06 -11.50
N ILE A 78 2.90 -9.44 -10.61
CA ILE A 78 3.39 -10.83 -10.50
C ILE A 78 2.28 -11.75 -9.98
N GLN A 79 1.57 -11.34 -8.92
CA GLN A 79 0.48 -12.13 -8.35
C GLN A 79 -0.68 -12.32 -9.34
N SER A 80 -1.03 -11.28 -10.11
CA SER A 80 -2.07 -11.40 -11.14
C SER A 80 -1.70 -12.41 -12.21
N LEU A 81 -0.44 -12.38 -12.68
CA LEU A 81 0.02 -13.35 -13.68
C LEU A 81 0.11 -14.77 -13.10
N ALA A 82 0.57 -14.93 -11.86
CA ALA A 82 0.57 -16.21 -11.17
C ALA A 82 -0.85 -16.79 -11.00
N ALA A 83 -1.83 -15.93 -10.71
CA ALA A 83 -3.24 -16.33 -10.62
C ALA A 83 -3.76 -16.86 -11.96
N ILE A 84 -3.43 -16.19 -13.07
CA ILE A 84 -3.79 -16.66 -14.42
C ILE A 84 -3.16 -18.03 -14.72
N VAL A 85 -1.85 -18.16 -14.51
CA VAL A 85 -1.10 -19.40 -14.75
C VAL A 85 -1.66 -20.58 -13.92
N ARG A 86 -1.94 -20.37 -12.63
CA ARG A 86 -2.55 -21.40 -11.77
C ARG A 86 -3.97 -21.75 -12.22
N ALA A 87 -4.73 -20.78 -12.73
CA ALA A 87 -6.05 -21.02 -13.29
C ALA A 87 -5.98 -21.85 -14.57
N MET A 88 -4.99 -21.60 -15.45
CA MET A 88 -4.77 -22.42 -16.65
C MET A 88 -4.53 -23.89 -16.29
N ASP A 89 -3.67 -24.16 -15.30
CA ASP A 89 -3.42 -25.51 -14.81
C ASP A 89 -4.70 -26.16 -14.24
N THR A 90 -5.48 -25.40 -13.47
CA THR A 90 -6.74 -25.87 -12.86
C THR A 90 -7.80 -26.19 -13.91
N LEU A 91 -7.86 -25.41 -14.98
CA LEU A 91 -8.81 -25.56 -16.09
C LEU A 91 -8.31 -26.53 -17.17
N GLY A 92 -7.08 -27.03 -17.06
CA GLY A 92 -6.47 -27.91 -18.05
C GLY A 92 -6.17 -27.22 -19.39
N ILE A 93 -5.94 -25.90 -19.37
CA ILE A 93 -5.59 -25.12 -20.57
C ILE A 93 -4.09 -25.27 -20.81
N GLU A 94 -3.72 -25.89 -21.93
CA GLU A 94 -2.32 -26.05 -22.32
C GLU A 94 -1.76 -24.77 -22.95
N TYR A 95 -0.47 -24.51 -22.72
CA TYR A 95 0.25 -23.45 -23.41
C TYR A 95 0.47 -23.82 -24.88
N GLY A 96 0.30 -22.86 -25.80
CA GLY A 96 0.63 -23.05 -27.21
C GLY A 96 2.10 -23.41 -27.46
N ASP A 97 3.00 -22.92 -26.60
CA ASP A 97 4.42 -23.27 -26.58
C ASP A 97 4.77 -23.96 -25.25
N LYS A 98 5.29 -25.19 -25.32
CA LYS A 98 5.65 -26.00 -24.15
C LYS A 98 6.77 -25.36 -23.32
N GLU A 99 7.61 -24.51 -23.91
CA GLU A 99 8.66 -23.78 -23.19
C GLU A 99 8.09 -22.78 -22.19
N ARG A 100 6.84 -22.31 -22.39
CA ARG A 100 6.17 -21.39 -21.46
C ARG A 100 5.89 -21.99 -20.09
N LYS A 101 5.91 -23.33 -19.94
CA LYS A 101 5.80 -23.97 -18.62
C LYS A 101 6.97 -23.59 -17.69
N ALA A 102 8.17 -23.37 -18.24
CA ALA A 102 9.31 -22.92 -17.45
C ALA A 102 9.15 -21.47 -16.99
N ASP A 103 8.64 -20.60 -17.86
CA ASP A 103 8.32 -19.20 -17.54
C ASP A 103 7.23 -19.13 -16.45
N ALA A 104 6.17 -19.93 -16.58
CA ALA A 104 5.09 -20.04 -15.59
C ALA A 104 5.60 -20.46 -14.20
N LYS A 105 6.50 -21.45 -14.17
CA LYS A 105 7.15 -21.89 -12.94
C LYS A 105 7.98 -20.77 -12.30
N MET A 106 8.76 -20.03 -13.10
CA MET A 106 9.56 -18.91 -12.60
C MET A 106 8.69 -17.85 -11.89
N VAL A 107 7.57 -17.46 -12.49
CA VAL A 107 6.63 -16.50 -11.89
C VAL A 107 6.06 -17.04 -10.56
N CYS A 108 5.63 -18.30 -10.54
CA CYS A 108 5.11 -18.94 -9.33
C CYS A 108 6.15 -19.09 -8.21
N ASP A 109 7.42 -19.34 -8.57
CA ASP A 109 8.51 -19.47 -7.61
C ASP A 109 8.80 -18.12 -6.92
N VAL A 110 8.78 -17.00 -7.66
CA VAL A 110 8.94 -15.64 -7.10
C VAL A 110 7.85 -15.35 -6.06
N VAL A 111 6.59 -15.63 -6.38
CA VAL A 111 5.46 -15.48 -5.42
C VAL A 111 5.67 -16.38 -4.20
N SER A 112 6.11 -17.61 -4.40
CA SER A 112 6.31 -18.58 -3.30
C SER A 112 7.44 -18.18 -2.35
N ARG A 113 8.43 -17.42 -2.85
CA ARG A 113 9.53 -16.86 -2.06
C ARG A 113 9.20 -15.50 -1.43
N MET A 114 8.02 -14.93 -1.71
CA MET A 114 7.62 -13.59 -1.28
C MET A 114 8.57 -12.48 -1.79
N GLU A 115 9.15 -12.70 -2.97
CA GLU A 115 10.08 -11.77 -3.63
C GLU A 115 9.35 -10.87 -4.66
N ASP A 116 8.02 -10.83 -4.62
CA ASP A 116 7.18 -10.13 -5.60
C ASP A 116 7.07 -8.63 -5.37
N THR A 117 7.69 -8.10 -4.32
CA THR A 117 7.74 -6.65 -4.02
C THR A 117 9.00 -5.95 -4.53
N GLU A 118 9.94 -6.71 -5.09
CA GLU A 118 11.21 -6.22 -5.61
C GLU A 118 11.12 -5.87 -7.10
N PRO A 119 12.04 -5.00 -7.62
CA PRO A 119 12.13 -4.74 -9.05
C PRO A 119 12.30 -6.03 -9.86
N PHE A 120 11.64 -6.11 -11.01
CA PHE A 120 11.73 -7.28 -11.87
C PHE A 120 13.16 -7.52 -12.34
N SER A 121 13.65 -8.76 -12.17
CA SER A 121 14.86 -9.17 -12.87
C SER A 121 14.62 -9.19 -14.39
N PRO A 122 15.66 -8.99 -15.22
CA PRO A 122 15.52 -9.06 -16.68
C PRO A 122 14.91 -10.38 -17.16
N GLU A 123 15.24 -11.48 -16.50
CA GLU A 123 14.75 -12.82 -16.80
C GLU A 123 13.27 -12.95 -16.46
N LEU A 124 12.86 -12.49 -15.27
CA LEU A 124 11.47 -12.50 -14.83
C LEU A 124 10.61 -11.63 -15.74
N LEU A 125 11.04 -10.40 -16.04
CA LEU A 125 10.33 -9.51 -16.95
C LEU A 125 10.13 -10.16 -18.32
N SER A 126 11.18 -10.77 -18.87
CA SER A 126 11.11 -11.45 -20.16
C SER A 126 10.15 -12.64 -20.13
N ALA A 127 10.15 -13.43 -19.05
CA ALA A 127 9.21 -14.52 -18.85
C ALA A 127 7.76 -14.02 -18.75
N MET A 128 7.51 -12.97 -17.98
CA MET A 128 6.18 -12.35 -17.84
C MET A 128 5.63 -11.85 -19.18
N VAL A 129 6.47 -11.18 -19.99
CA VAL A 129 6.08 -10.69 -21.31
C VAL A 129 5.77 -11.85 -22.26
N ARG A 130 6.59 -12.92 -22.27
CA ARG A 130 6.33 -14.12 -23.09
C ARG A 130 5.03 -14.82 -22.69
N LEU A 131 4.76 -14.93 -21.39
CA LEU A 131 3.51 -15.51 -20.87
C LEU A 131 2.29 -14.67 -21.25
N TRP A 132 2.40 -13.35 -21.22
CA TRP A 132 1.30 -12.46 -21.61
C TRP A 132 1.03 -12.48 -23.12
N ALA A 133 2.08 -12.66 -23.93
CA ALA A 133 1.96 -12.72 -25.38
C ALA A 133 1.46 -14.09 -25.91
N THR A 134 1.26 -15.09 -25.05
CA THR A 134 0.78 -16.42 -25.46
C THR A 134 -0.62 -16.30 -26.04
N GLN A 135 -0.81 -16.73 -27.30
CA GLN A 135 -2.12 -17.02 -27.89
C GLN A 135 -2.47 -18.49 -27.68
#